data_AF-A0A2R4JX37-F1
#
_entry.id   AF-A0A2R4JX37-F1
#
_cell.length_a   1.000
_cell.length_b   1.000
_cell.length_c   1.000
_cell.angle_alpha   90.00
_cell.angle_beta   90.00
_cell.angle_gamma   90.00
#
_symmetry.space_group_name_H-M   'P 1'
#
loop_
_entity.id
_entity.type
_entity.pdbx_description
1 polymer ?
#
loop_
_entity_poly.entity_id
_entity_poly.type
_entity_poly.pdbx_seq_one_letter_code
_entity_poly.pdbx_strand_id
1 'polypeptide(L)'
;MLDPENSLSTRSFIARPTTGTGYSGIHVQLDGVPSHHLPLLLAAYQYKFGRDVEAMSRHLIDDVAVGWDELGTDLLDGAPPSLVAALTGGEQWPSRTLDRLITPDGSPPRRMSVTDETADGQDMQWGYILHTEGIEVISLLHEDIGPVVDWATDPRTAFNDHPAAWSSLDPAPVTRASRSTPPPGAPAASPAKAHAPRPATRR
;
A
#
# COMPACT_ATOMS: atom_id res chain seq x y z
N MET A 1 -20.29 -6.09 -23.95
CA MET A 1 -20.65 -6.21 -22.53
C MET A 1 -19.75 -7.32 -22.01
N LEU A 2 -18.57 -6.93 -21.51
CA LEU A 2 -17.54 -7.86 -21.06
C LEU A 2 -17.80 -8.18 -19.60
N ASP A 3 -17.73 -9.46 -19.25
CA ASP A 3 -18.06 -10.00 -17.94
C ASP A 3 -17.24 -9.39 -16.80
N PRO A 4 -17.83 -9.16 -15.60
CA PRO A 4 -17.15 -8.58 -14.44
C PRO A 4 -16.28 -9.57 -13.63
N GLU A 5 -15.96 -10.76 -14.17
CA GLU A 5 -15.15 -11.78 -13.48
C GLU A 5 -13.66 -11.73 -13.83
N ASN A 6 -13.06 -10.53 -13.85
CA ASN A 6 -11.60 -10.38 -14.00
C ASN A 6 -10.99 -9.28 -13.10
N SER A 7 -11.67 -8.91 -12.02
CA SER A 7 -11.22 -7.88 -11.07
C SER A 7 -10.35 -8.41 -9.91
N LEU A 8 -9.94 -9.68 -9.90
CA LEU A 8 -9.24 -10.30 -8.76
C LEU A 8 -7.71 -10.44 -8.92
N SER A 9 -7.12 -10.08 -10.05
CA SER A 9 -5.67 -10.24 -10.26
C SER A 9 -5.09 -9.00 -10.91
N THR A 10 -5.03 -7.90 -10.15
CA THR A 10 -4.19 -6.76 -10.50
C THR A 10 -2.73 -7.18 -10.36
N ARG A 11 -2.08 -7.42 -11.51
CA ARG A 11 -0.67 -7.82 -11.55
C ARG A 11 0.23 -6.64 -11.21
N SER A 12 1.21 -6.89 -10.37
CA SER A 12 2.20 -5.88 -9.99
C SER A 12 3.56 -6.51 -9.75
N PHE A 13 4.54 -5.69 -9.38
CA PHE A 13 5.86 -6.17 -8.99
C PHE A 13 6.46 -5.29 -7.89
N ILE A 14 7.37 -5.87 -7.12
CA ILE A 14 8.23 -5.13 -6.19
C ILE A 14 9.64 -5.19 -6.73
N ALA A 15 10.30 -4.03 -6.83
CA ALA A 15 11.64 -3.92 -7.36
C ALA A 15 12.55 -3.08 -6.47
N ARG A 16 13.85 -3.17 -6.74
CA ARG A 16 14.86 -2.24 -6.25
C ARG A 16 15.51 -1.53 -7.44
N PRO A 17 16.02 -0.30 -7.25
CA PRO A 17 16.78 0.40 -8.29
C PRO A 17 18.02 -0.41 -8.70
N THR A 18 18.35 -0.38 -9.98
CA THR A 18 19.63 -0.90 -10.49
C THR A 18 20.61 0.26 -10.72
N THR A 19 21.86 -0.06 -11.09
CA THR A 19 22.83 0.99 -11.41
C THR A 19 22.40 1.71 -12.69
N GLY A 20 21.99 2.98 -12.58
CA GLY A 20 21.44 3.75 -13.69
C GLY A 20 20.02 4.23 -13.36
N THR A 21 19.13 4.19 -14.35
CA THR A 21 17.71 4.60 -14.23
C THR A 21 16.74 3.41 -14.22
N GLY A 22 17.26 2.18 -14.24
CA GLY A 22 16.43 0.97 -14.33
C GLY A 22 16.07 0.38 -12.97
N TYR A 23 15.32 -0.72 -13.01
CA TYR A 23 14.94 -1.47 -11.83
C TYR A 23 14.93 -2.97 -12.09
N SER A 24 15.07 -3.75 -11.02
CA SER A 24 14.97 -5.20 -11.06
C SER A 24 14.17 -5.69 -9.86
N GLY A 25 13.16 -6.50 -10.15
CA GLY A 25 12.17 -6.91 -9.16
C GLY A 25 11.62 -8.30 -9.37
N ILE A 26 10.56 -8.58 -8.64
CA ILE A 26 9.84 -9.83 -8.65
C ILE A 26 8.33 -9.58 -8.80
N HIS A 27 7.70 -10.43 -9.60
CA HIS A 27 6.26 -10.44 -9.82
C HIS A 27 5.43 -10.69 -8.54
N VAL A 28 4.28 -10.04 -8.47
CA VAL A 28 3.22 -10.21 -7.45
C VAL A 28 1.86 -10.35 -8.15
N GLN A 29 1.19 -11.48 -7.93
CA GLN A 29 0.01 -11.88 -8.71
C GLN A 29 -1.29 -11.20 -8.26
N LEU A 30 -1.51 -11.07 -6.96
CA LEU A 30 -2.77 -10.62 -6.36
C LEU A 30 -2.63 -9.23 -5.72
N ASP A 31 -3.76 -8.54 -5.66
CA ASP A 31 -3.96 -7.28 -4.91
C ASP A 31 -2.89 -6.20 -5.15
N GLY A 32 -2.42 -6.12 -6.40
CA GLY A 32 -1.36 -5.21 -6.83
C GLY A 32 -1.65 -3.72 -6.73
N VAL A 33 -2.81 -3.30 -6.23
CA VAL A 33 -3.24 -1.89 -6.20
C VAL A 33 -2.63 -1.11 -5.02
N PRO A 34 -2.40 0.21 -5.17
CA PRO A 34 -1.74 1.03 -4.15
C PRO A 34 -2.42 1.01 -2.77
N SER A 35 -3.75 1.00 -2.70
CA SER A 35 -4.49 0.96 -1.45
C SER A 35 -4.25 -0.31 -0.63
N HIS A 36 -3.80 -1.39 -1.27
CA HIS A 36 -3.46 -2.64 -0.62
C HIS A 36 -1.96 -2.75 -0.33
N HIS A 37 -1.11 -2.57 -1.35
CA HIS A 37 0.33 -2.78 -1.18
C HIS A 37 1.04 -1.71 -0.36
N LEU A 38 0.71 -0.42 -0.54
CA LEU A 38 1.46 0.64 0.16
C LEU A 38 1.34 0.55 1.68
N PRO A 39 0.15 0.34 2.27
CA PRO A 39 0.04 0.12 3.70
C PRO A 39 0.89 -1.04 4.22
N LEU A 40 0.91 -2.17 3.51
CA LEU A 40 1.70 -3.34 3.89
C LEU A 40 3.20 -3.03 3.80
N LEU A 41 3.67 -2.44 2.71
CA LEU A 41 5.08 -2.14 2.48
C LEU A 41 5.61 -1.08 3.46
N LEU A 42 4.84 0.00 3.70
CA LEU A 42 5.21 1.02 4.68
C LEU A 42 5.28 0.46 6.10
N ALA A 43 4.30 -0.37 6.50
CA ALA A 43 4.32 -1.01 7.81
C ALA A 43 5.47 -2.03 7.93
N ALA A 44 5.73 -2.82 6.89
CA ALA A 44 6.84 -3.76 6.87
C ALA A 44 8.18 -3.07 7.08
N TYR A 45 8.44 -1.98 6.35
CA TYR A 45 9.62 -1.16 6.53
C TYR A 45 9.72 -0.62 7.96
N GLN A 46 8.64 -0.02 8.48
CA GLN A 46 8.65 0.65 9.78
C GLN A 46 8.80 -0.31 10.97
N TYR A 47 8.25 -1.53 10.87
CA TYR A 47 8.14 -2.45 12.01
C TYR A 47 8.91 -3.76 11.80
N LYS A 48 8.57 -4.56 10.78
CA LYS A 48 9.18 -5.88 10.55
C LYS A 48 10.67 -5.79 10.26
N PHE A 49 11.05 -4.86 9.39
CA PHE A 49 12.44 -4.68 8.93
C PHE A 49 13.18 -3.57 9.68
N GLY A 50 12.56 -2.94 10.68
CA GLY A 50 13.26 -1.97 11.55
C GLY A 50 13.89 -0.79 10.79
N ARG A 51 13.24 -0.33 9.71
CA ARG A 51 13.68 0.73 8.80
C ARG A 51 14.91 0.39 7.96
N ASP A 52 15.18 -0.90 7.77
CA ASP A 52 16.24 -1.40 6.89
C ASP A 52 15.66 -1.78 5.52
N VAL A 53 15.85 -0.91 4.53
CA VAL A 53 15.39 -1.15 3.16
C VAL A 53 16.11 -2.31 2.50
N GLU A 54 17.39 -2.55 2.82
CA GLU A 54 18.15 -3.66 2.23
C GLU A 54 17.67 -5.01 2.77
N ALA A 55 17.35 -5.09 4.06
CA ALA A 55 16.74 -6.28 4.63
C ALA A 55 15.36 -6.57 4.02
N MET A 56 14.56 -5.51 3.81
CA MET A 56 13.25 -5.61 3.17
C MET A 56 13.36 -6.03 1.70
N SER A 57 14.25 -5.41 0.92
CA SER A 57 14.51 -5.78 -0.47
C SER A 57 15.01 -7.21 -0.59
N ARG A 58 15.91 -7.66 0.29
CA ARG A 58 16.37 -9.05 0.29
C ARG A 58 15.22 -10.02 0.48
N HIS A 59 14.35 -9.75 1.45
CA HIS A 59 13.21 -10.61 1.74
C HIS A 59 12.15 -10.61 0.63
N LEU A 60 11.77 -9.43 0.15
CA LEU A 60 10.68 -9.28 -0.81
C LEU A 60 11.10 -9.57 -2.25
N ILE A 61 12.39 -9.47 -2.57
CA ILE A 61 12.91 -9.58 -3.94
C ILE A 61 13.94 -10.70 -4.04
N ASP A 62 15.06 -10.60 -3.35
CA ASP A 62 16.24 -11.43 -3.64
C ASP A 62 16.03 -12.91 -3.27
N ASP A 63 15.44 -13.17 -2.10
CA ASP A 63 15.28 -14.52 -1.55
C ASP A 63 14.07 -15.29 -2.15
N VAL A 64 13.30 -14.65 -3.05
CA VAL A 64 12.07 -15.22 -3.63
C VAL A 64 12.38 -16.11 -4.82
N ALA A 65 12.07 -17.41 -4.76
CA ALA A 65 12.45 -18.33 -5.83
C ALA A 65 11.75 -18.06 -7.18
N VAL A 66 10.44 -17.80 -7.15
CA VAL A 66 9.60 -17.67 -8.36
C VAL A 66 8.94 -16.32 -8.45
N GLY A 67 8.12 -15.98 -7.45
CA GLY A 67 7.35 -14.75 -7.36
C GLY A 67 6.35 -14.88 -6.21
N TRP A 68 5.61 -13.82 -5.96
CA TRP A 68 4.55 -13.81 -4.95
C TRP A 68 3.20 -14.11 -5.61
N ASP A 69 2.47 -15.05 -5.02
CA ASP A 69 1.03 -15.16 -5.25
C ASP A 69 0.35 -13.99 -4.54
N GLU A 70 0.74 -13.74 -3.28
CA GLU A 70 0.13 -12.75 -2.41
C GLU A 70 1.11 -12.29 -1.33
N LEU A 71 1.04 -11.02 -0.94
CA LEU A 71 1.70 -10.49 0.24
C LEU A 71 0.74 -10.49 1.42
N GLY A 72 1.20 -10.98 2.57
CA GLY A 72 0.35 -11.24 3.71
C GLY A 72 0.66 -10.39 4.93
N THR A 73 -0.14 -10.64 5.97
CA THR A 73 -0.06 -9.97 7.28
C THR A 73 1.19 -10.30 8.06
N ASP A 74 1.97 -11.32 7.67
CA ASP A 74 3.29 -11.56 8.25
C ASP A 74 4.22 -10.37 7.98
N LEU A 75 3.97 -9.55 6.95
CA LEU A 75 4.69 -8.30 6.74
C LEU A 75 4.46 -7.28 7.86
N LEU A 76 3.42 -7.46 8.67
CA LEU A 76 3.08 -6.61 9.81
C LEU A 76 3.68 -7.11 11.13
N ASP A 77 4.56 -8.11 11.10
CA ASP A 77 5.25 -8.60 12.28
C ASP A 77 5.95 -7.46 13.04
N GLY A 78 5.69 -7.35 14.34
CA GLY A 78 6.22 -6.28 15.19
C GLY A 78 5.41 -4.97 15.16
N ALA A 79 4.39 -4.85 14.31
CA ALA A 79 3.50 -3.70 14.30
C ALA A 79 2.55 -3.67 15.52
N PRO A 80 2.11 -2.48 15.98
CA PRO A 80 1.09 -2.37 17.01
C PRO A 80 -0.21 -3.10 16.61
N PRO A 81 -0.90 -3.79 17.52
CA PRO A 81 -2.17 -4.47 17.20
C PRO A 81 -3.24 -3.55 16.62
N SER A 82 -3.26 -2.28 17.03
CA SER A 82 -4.16 -1.26 16.49
C SER A 82 -3.82 -0.83 15.06
N LEU A 83 -2.59 -1.05 14.61
CA LEU A 83 -2.20 -0.86 13.21
C LEU A 83 -2.63 -2.08 12.40
N VAL A 84 -2.31 -3.29 12.86
CA VAL A 84 -2.74 -4.54 12.22
C VAL A 84 -4.25 -4.56 12.00
N ALA A 85 -5.03 -4.30 13.05
CA ALA A 85 -6.49 -4.27 12.96
C ALA A 85 -7.02 -3.19 12.01
N ALA A 86 -6.33 -2.06 11.88
CA ALA A 86 -6.72 -0.98 10.96
C ALA A 86 -6.46 -1.35 9.50
N LEU A 87 -5.40 -2.12 9.21
CA LEU A 87 -5.03 -2.51 7.85
C LEU A 87 -5.74 -3.78 7.38
N THR A 88 -6.03 -4.70 8.28
CA THR A 88 -6.51 -6.05 7.91
C THR A 88 -7.91 -6.38 8.43
N GLY A 89 -8.55 -5.44 9.14
CA GLY A 89 -9.79 -5.75 9.87
C GLY A 89 -9.62 -6.77 11.00
N GLY A 90 -8.36 -7.10 11.36
CA GLY A 90 -8.03 -8.14 12.33
C GLY A 90 -7.82 -9.53 11.73
N GLU A 91 -7.95 -9.67 10.41
CA GLU A 91 -7.63 -10.90 9.71
C GLU A 91 -6.11 -11.14 9.68
N GLN A 92 -5.73 -12.41 9.60
CA GLN A 92 -4.35 -12.87 9.53
C GLN A 92 -4.21 -13.93 8.44
N TRP A 93 -3.26 -13.71 7.54
CA TRP A 93 -2.86 -14.64 6.51
C TRP A 93 -1.38 -14.44 6.20
N PRO A 94 -0.62 -15.50 5.90
CA PRO A 94 0.79 -15.38 5.53
C PRO A 94 0.94 -14.98 4.06
N SER A 95 2.06 -14.35 3.72
CA SER A 95 2.51 -14.20 2.33
C SER A 95 2.65 -15.57 1.67
N ARG A 96 2.27 -15.67 0.39
CA ARG A 96 2.29 -16.91 -0.38
C ARG A 96 3.15 -16.75 -1.61
N THR A 97 4.13 -17.64 -1.78
CA THR A 97 4.97 -17.69 -2.98
C THR A 97 4.29 -18.51 -4.08
N LEU A 98 4.64 -18.24 -5.34
CA LEU A 98 4.24 -19.04 -6.51
C LEU A 98 5.06 -20.35 -6.57
N ASP A 99 4.90 -21.22 -5.57
CA ASP A 99 5.69 -22.46 -5.40
C ASP A 99 5.00 -23.72 -5.97
N ARG A 100 3.71 -23.63 -6.33
CA ARG A 100 2.90 -24.75 -6.84
C ARG A 100 2.56 -24.66 -8.32
N LEU A 101 3.37 -23.93 -9.10
CA LEU A 101 3.19 -23.85 -10.54
C LEU A 101 3.63 -25.16 -11.22
N ILE A 102 2.78 -25.68 -12.10
CA ILE A 102 3.09 -26.83 -12.97
C ILE A 102 3.25 -26.27 -14.39
N THR A 103 4.46 -26.32 -14.95
CA THR A 103 4.68 -25.91 -16.33
C THR A 103 4.16 -27.00 -17.29
N PRO A 104 3.71 -26.64 -18.51
CA PRO A 104 3.21 -27.61 -19.48
C PRO A 104 4.24 -28.68 -19.89
N ASP A 105 5.53 -28.34 -19.81
CA ASP A 105 6.65 -29.24 -20.15
C ASP A 105 7.20 -30.00 -18.92
N GLY A 106 6.63 -29.79 -17.73
CA GLY A 106 7.08 -30.42 -16.48
C GLY A 106 8.41 -29.91 -15.93
N SER A 107 8.98 -28.85 -16.52
CA SER A 107 10.17 -28.19 -15.99
C SER A 107 9.86 -27.40 -14.70
N PRO A 108 10.87 -27.15 -13.83
CA PRO A 108 10.66 -26.28 -12.68
C PRO A 108 10.24 -24.86 -13.11
N PRO A 109 9.32 -24.21 -12.38
CA PRO A 109 8.96 -22.82 -12.63
C PRO A 109 10.18 -21.91 -12.61
N ARG A 110 10.25 -21.00 -13.58
CA ARG A 110 11.31 -20.01 -13.65
C ARG A 110 10.95 -18.81 -12.79
N ARG A 111 11.98 -18.16 -12.25
CA ARG A 111 11.84 -16.87 -11.57
C ARG A 111 11.18 -15.84 -12.50
N MET A 112 10.10 -15.26 -12.02
CA MET A 112 9.30 -14.24 -12.71
C MET A 112 9.89 -12.87 -12.37
N SER A 113 11.11 -12.63 -12.88
CA SER A 113 11.79 -11.35 -12.73
C SER A 113 11.13 -10.29 -13.61
N VAL A 114 11.04 -9.08 -13.08
CA VAL A 114 10.51 -7.91 -13.79
C VAL A 114 11.58 -6.82 -13.79
N THR A 115 11.91 -6.34 -14.98
CA THR A 115 12.78 -5.17 -15.21
C THR A 115 12.02 -4.08 -15.96
N ASP A 116 12.59 -2.88 -16.01
CA ASP A 116 12.12 -1.73 -16.80
C ASP A 116 11.91 -2.07 -18.28
N GLU A 117 12.69 -3.00 -18.81
CA GLU A 117 12.58 -3.45 -20.21
C GLU A 117 11.45 -4.46 -20.45
N THR A 118 11.01 -5.17 -19.41
CA THR A 118 10.07 -6.30 -19.54
C THR A 118 8.69 -6.01 -18.96
N ALA A 119 8.53 -4.98 -18.14
CA ALA A 119 7.32 -4.78 -17.35
C ALA A 119 6.07 -4.57 -18.23
N ASP A 120 6.19 -3.77 -19.29
CA ASP A 120 5.13 -3.55 -20.29
C ASP A 120 4.74 -4.87 -20.99
N GLY A 121 5.73 -5.62 -21.49
CA GLY A 121 5.51 -6.89 -22.16
C GLY A 121 4.96 -8.02 -21.28
N GLN A 122 4.95 -7.85 -19.95
CA GLN A 122 4.38 -8.81 -18.99
C GLN A 122 2.97 -8.40 -18.51
N ASP A 123 2.38 -7.35 -19.08
CA ASP A 123 1.09 -6.78 -18.67
C ASP A 123 1.06 -6.37 -17.18
N MET A 124 2.17 -5.83 -16.67
CA MET A 124 2.23 -5.29 -15.30
C MET A 124 1.40 -4.00 -15.22
N GLN A 125 0.59 -3.86 -14.18
CA GLN A 125 -0.25 -2.68 -13.98
C GLN A 125 0.37 -1.69 -12.99
N TRP A 126 1.06 -2.20 -11.99
CA TRP A 126 1.66 -1.41 -10.91
C TRP A 126 3.09 -1.87 -10.61
N GLY A 127 3.96 -0.91 -10.37
CA GLY A 127 5.32 -1.12 -9.89
C GLY A 127 5.58 -0.43 -8.56
N TYR A 128 6.24 -1.14 -7.64
CA TYR A 128 6.66 -0.60 -6.34
C TYR A 128 8.17 -0.70 -6.23
N ILE A 129 8.89 0.41 -6.45
CA ILE A 129 10.35 0.44 -6.40
C ILE A 129 10.81 0.94 -5.03
N LEU A 130 11.56 0.10 -4.33
CA LEU A 130 12.07 0.36 -2.99
C LEU A 130 13.35 1.20 -3.06
N HIS A 131 13.20 2.52 -3.03
CA HIS A 131 14.30 3.48 -2.97
C HIS A 131 14.78 3.71 -1.53
N THR A 132 15.92 4.37 -1.38
CA THR A 132 16.46 4.68 -0.04
C THR A 132 15.55 5.68 0.69
N GLU A 133 14.95 6.61 -0.04
CA GLU A 133 14.10 7.69 0.44
C GLU A 133 12.62 7.30 0.58
N GLY A 134 12.15 6.29 -0.14
CA GLY A 134 10.74 5.91 -0.15
C GLY A 134 10.40 4.81 -1.15
N ILE A 135 9.10 4.66 -1.41
CA ILE A 135 8.57 3.74 -2.42
C ILE A 135 8.13 4.55 -3.62
N GLU A 136 8.78 4.38 -4.78
CA GLU A 136 8.24 4.90 -6.03
C GLU A 136 7.10 3.99 -6.50
N VAL A 137 6.00 4.60 -6.90
CA VAL A 137 4.80 3.89 -7.32
C VAL A 137 4.51 4.21 -8.78
N ILE A 138 4.79 3.26 -9.66
CA ILE A 138 4.63 3.40 -11.09
C ILE A 138 3.28 2.84 -11.49
N SER A 139 2.46 3.65 -12.17
CA SER A 139 1.28 3.16 -12.86
C SER A 139 1.63 2.92 -14.33
N LEU A 140 1.98 1.68 -14.66
CA LEU A 140 2.50 1.32 -16.00
C LEU A 140 1.48 1.49 -17.13
N LEU A 141 0.19 1.62 -16.79
CA LEU A 141 -0.84 1.98 -17.76
C LEU A 141 -0.81 3.47 -18.14
N HIS A 142 0.01 4.28 -17.46
CA HIS A 142 -0.01 5.74 -17.58
C HIS A 142 1.38 6.37 -17.77
N GLU A 143 2.36 6.00 -16.95
CA GLU A 143 3.72 6.54 -16.98
C GLU A 143 4.76 5.45 -16.65
N ASP A 144 5.99 5.62 -17.14
CA ASP A 144 7.13 4.74 -16.86
C ASP A 144 7.86 5.09 -15.55
N ILE A 145 7.45 6.20 -14.91
CA ILE A 145 7.98 6.73 -13.66
C ILE A 145 6.83 7.18 -12.77
N GLY A 146 7.04 7.22 -11.47
CA GLY A 146 5.99 7.55 -10.50
C GLY A 146 6.43 8.49 -9.39
N PRO A 147 5.49 8.98 -8.58
CA PRO A 147 5.84 9.73 -7.38
C PRO A 147 6.40 8.79 -6.30
N VAL A 148 7.29 9.34 -5.48
CA VAL A 148 7.87 8.64 -4.33
C VAL A 148 7.04 8.90 -3.08
N VAL A 149 6.58 7.83 -2.43
CA VAL A 149 5.94 7.84 -1.12
C VAL A 149 7.01 7.72 -0.04
N ASP A 150 7.13 8.74 0.81
CA ASP A 150 8.11 8.78 1.89
C ASP A 150 7.89 7.65 2.91
N TRP A 151 8.98 7.02 3.36
CA TRP A 151 8.95 5.93 4.34
C TRP A 151 8.29 6.28 5.68
N ALA A 152 8.23 7.56 6.06
CA ALA A 152 7.57 8.06 7.26
C ALA A 152 6.06 8.30 7.09
N THR A 153 5.52 8.07 5.88
CA THR A 153 4.07 8.12 5.64
C THR A 153 3.34 7.16 6.57
N ASP A 154 2.24 7.61 7.19
CA ASP A 154 1.41 6.74 8.04
C ASP A 154 0.86 5.60 7.18
N PRO A 155 1.12 4.32 7.53
CA PRO A 155 0.58 3.19 6.76
C PRO A 155 -0.95 3.18 6.69
N ARG A 156 -1.65 3.88 7.59
CA ARG A 156 -3.13 4.05 7.56
C ARG A 156 -3.61 5.07 6.51
N THR A 157 -2.70 5.69 5.79
CA THR A 157 -3.04 6.64 4.71
C THR A 157 -3.86 5.91 3.65
N ALA A 158 -5.01 6.49 3.29
CA ALA A 158 -5.82 5.95 2.19
C ALA A 158 -5.21 6.37 0.87
N PHE A 159 -4.67 5.43 0.10
CA PHE A 159 -4.10 5.67 -1.24
C PHE A 159 -5.18 5.50 -2.32
N ASN A 160 -4.97 6.15 -3.47
CA ASN A 160 -5.89 6.07 -4.62
C ASN A 160 -5.47 4.91 -5.55
N ASP A 161 -6.43 4.12 -6.03
CA ASP A 161 -6.17 3.00 -6.95
C ASP A 161 -6.33 3.36 -8.42
N HIS A 162 -6.67 4.60 -8.75
CA HIS A 162 -6.83 5.05 -10.13
C HIS A 162 -5.46 5.36 -10.77
N PRO A 163 -5.07 4.65 -11.85
CA PRO A 163 -3.80 4.85 -12.55
C PRO A 163 -3.44 6.31 -12.84
N ALA A 164 -4.37 7.05 -13.45
CA ALA A 164 -4.17 8.45 -13.85
C ALA A 164 -4.00 9.44 -12.69
N ALA A 165 -4.16 9.01 -11.43
CA ALA A 165 -3.89 9.85 -10.27
C ALA A 165 -2.41 9.82 -9.84
N TRP A 166 -1.62 8.87 -10.37
CA TRP A 166 -0.21 8.68 -10.05
C TRP A 166 0.67 9.24 -11.17
N SER A 167 0.80 10.57 -11.20
CA SER A 167 1.76 11.25 -12.09
C SER A 167 3.06 11.54 -11.37
N SER A 168 4.19 11.39 -12.08
CA SER A 168 5.53 11.69 -11.58
C SER A 168 5.75 13.16 -11.19
N LEU A 169 4.92 14.08 -11.70
CA LEU A 169 5.02 15.51 -11.41
C LEU A 169 4.24 15.94 -10.16
N ASP A 170 3.35 15.09 -9.67
CA ASP A 170 2.45 15.39 -8.56
C ASP A 170 2.82 14.61 -7.30
N PRO A 171 2.50 15.11 -6.09
CA PRO A 171 2.63 14.33 -4.88
C PRO A 171 1.75 13.07 -4.92
N ALA A 172 2.16 12.02 -4.21
CA ALA A 172 1.40 10.77 -4.13
C ALA A 172 -0.09 11.01 -3.76
N PRO A 173 -1.05 10.46 -4.53
CA PRO A 173 -2.46 10.77 -4.38
C PRO A 173 -3.03 10.09 -3.13
N VAL A 174 -3.14 10.86 -2.05
CA VAL A 174 -3.86 10.45 -0.83
C VAL A 174 -5.34 10.75 -1.00
N THR A 175 -6.17 9.72 -0.89
CA THR A 175 -7.62 9.86 -0.80
C THR A 175 -7.91 10.54 0.53
N ARG A 176 -8.24 11.83 0.49
CA ARG A 176 -8.71 12.54 1.68
C ARG A 176 -9.96 11.82 2.16
N ALA A 177 -9.86 11.08 3.27
CA ALA A 177 -11.04 10.56 3.94
C ALA A 177 -11.99 11.74 4.12
N SER A 178 -13.17 11.66 3.48
CA SER A 178 -14.22 12.66 3.65
C SER A 178 -14.37 12.85 5.15
N ARG A 179 -13.95 14.02 5.65
CA ARG A 179 -14.21 14.43 7.03
C ARG A 179 -15.70 14.20 7.20
N SER A 180 -16.10 13.20 7.97
CA SER A 180 -17.50 12.97 8.26
C SER A 180 -18.03 14.30 8.75
N THR A 181 -18.91 14.90 7.97
CA THR A 181 -19.67 16.07 8.38
C THR A 181 -20.26 15.71 9.74
N PRO A 182 -20.08 16.52 10.79
CA PRO A 182 -20.76 16.28 12.05
C PRO A 182 -22.25 16.10 11.75
N PRO A 183 -22.91 15.06 12.26
CA PRO A 183 -24.33 14.88 12.01
C PRO A 183 -25.06 16.18 12.40
N PRO A 184 -25.92 16.75 11.53
CA PRO A 184 -26.75 17.89 11.89
C PRO A 184 -27.80 17.39 12.87
N GLY A 185 -27.44 17.35 14.16
CA GLY A 185 -28.28 16.69 15.15
C GLY A 185 -27.75 16.72 16.58
N ALA A 186 -26.93 17.70 16.94
CA ALA A 186 -26.80 18.06 18.35
C ALA A 186 -27.84 19.16 18.63
N PRO A 187 -28.85 18.94 19.50
CA PRO A 187 -29.76 20.01 19.88
C PRO A 187 -28.96 21.14 20.52
N ALA A 188 -29.25 22.38 20.08
CA ALA A 188 -28.65 23.57 20.64
C ALA A 188 -28.84 23.56 22.17
N ALA A 189 -27.74 23.66 22.91
CA ALA A 189 -27.81 23.94 24.34
C ALA A 189 -28.49 25.31 24.49
N SER A 190 -29.75 25.30 24.94
CA SER A 190 -30.50 26.51 25.26
C SER A 190 -29.67 27.40 26.18
N PRO A 191 -29.61 28.73 25.93
CA PRO A 191 -28.93 29.63 26.84
C PRO A 191 -29.66 29.61 28.20
N ALA A 192 -28.95 29.22 29.24
CA ALA A 192 -29.43 29.35 30.61
C ALA A 192 -29.73 30.83 30.89
N LYS A 193 -31.01 31.15 31.10
CA LYS A 193 -31.44 32.47 31.56
C LYS A 193 -30.75 32.79 32.88
N ALA A 194 -29.98 33.87 32.88
CA ALA A 194 -29.45 34.50 34.08
C ALA A 194 -30.60 34.74 35.08
N HIS A 195 -30.51 34.11 36.25
CA HIS A 195 -31.37 34.44 37.38
C HIS A 195 -30.95 35.80 37.95
N ALA A 196 -31.93 36.68 38.06
CA ALA A 196 -31.84 38.03 38.60
C ALA A 196 -31.38 38.05 40.08
N PRO A 197 -30.84 39.18 40.57
CA PRO A 197 -30.11 39.27 41.83
C PRO A 197 -31.05 39.31 43.04
N ARG A 198 -30.61 38.71 44.16
CA ARG A 198 -31.28 38.85 45.46
C ARG A 198 -30.52 39.89 46.30
N PRO A 199 -31.21 40.87 46.91
CA PRO A 199 -30.55 42.02 47.53
C PRO A 199 -29.95 41.70 48.90
N ALA A 200 -28.96 42.51 49.26
CA ALA A 200 -28.24 42.50 50.52
C ALA A 200 -29.15 42.82 51.72
N THR A 201 -28.94 42.09 52.82
CA THR A 201 -29.40 42.50 54.15
C THR A 201 -28.18 42.94 54.97
N ARG A 202 -28.19 44.21 55.37
CA ARG A 202 -27.28 44.80 56.37
C ARG A 202 -28.09 45.13 57.61
N ARG A 203 -27.86 44.41 58.71
CA ARG A 203 -27.65 44.92 60.08
C ARG A 203 -27.57 43.75 61.06
#